data_AF-A0A955TCC7-F1
#
_entry.id   AF-A0A955TCC7-F1
#
_cell.length_a   1.000
_cell.length_b   1.000
_cell.length_c   1.000
_cell.angle_alpha   90.00
_cell.angle_beta   90.00
_cell.angle_gamma   90.00
#
_symmetry.space_group_name_H-M   'P 1'
#
loop_
_entity.id
_entity.type
_entity.pdbx_description
1 polymer ?
#
loop_
_entity_poly.entity_id
_entity_poly.type
_entity_poly.pdbx_seq_one_letter_code
_entity_poly.pdbx_strand_id
1 'polypeptide(L)'
;IPFPNFESVIHHPRFYAEHNCIGLFAQGNNVREHGGGEFSALRTWVFAQLMWNPYQDGNALIEEFVSNVYGPSAPYISEYIQMARESVKPDSMRFSIFATLEQMSYLTPDFLDRADALFDQAEKAAMGDPALLERVRLARLPINYARLQFYLVGGADYLSKDRAPIVLEAFKQTLHNNDIKQFGEQFGEDAISEFIDQVNSTPEYITEWQILGPFDNTNRMGFDTEYPPETEVNLAASYEGVDGEMIRWKPYQPGSTGYVDLARTIRADDVPGVAYAYRTFEADADHTLQVGIGSNDGVKLWLNGELVLSSKSSRAARPGDESVELPLKKGVNTVLLKIDQLGGGWGFYFGLKP
;
A
#
# COMPACT_ATOMS: atom_id res chain seq x y z
N ILE A 1 5.65 0.03 9.34
CA ILE A 1 4.81 -1.11 8.89
C ILE A 1 5.17 -2.35 9.69
N PRO A 2 4.24 -3.31 9.86
CA PRO A 2 4.54 -4.62 10.44
C PRO A 2 5.65 -5.30 9.65
N PHE A 3 6.62 -5.96 10.30
CA PHE A 3 7.78 -6.53 9.62
C PHE A 3 8.25 -7.85 10.23
N PRO A 4 7.61 -9.00 9.94
CA PRO A 4 7.77 -10.26 10.67
C PRO A 4 9.10 -11.04 10.43
N ASN A 5 10.25 -10.38 10.57
CA ASN A 5 11.58 -10.95 10.35
C ASN A 5 12.22 -11.66 11.57
N PHE A 6 11.42 -12.14 12.54
CA PHE A 6 11.97 -12.78 13.75
C PHE A 6 12.79 -14.04 13.45
N GLU A 7 12.48 -14.79 12.39
CA GLU A 7 13.30 -15.95 11.98
C GLU A 7 14.75 -15.55 11.69
N SER A 8 14.97 -14.44 10.98
CA SER A 8 16.32 -13.92 10.74
C SER A 8 17.00 -13.49 12.05
N VAL A 9 16.25 -12.87 12.96
CA VAL A 9 16.76 -12.44 14.28
C VAL A 9 17.24 -13.62 15.11
N ILE A 10 16.49 -14.73 15.13
CA ILE A 10 16.80 -15.88 16.00
C ILE A 10 17.84 -16.85 15.40
N HIS A 11 17.93 -16.98 14.07
CA HIS A 11 18.81 -17.97 13.45
C HIS A 11 20.17 -17.42 13.02
N HIS A 12 20.26 -16.15 12.62
CA HIS A 12 21.50 -15.60 12.04
C HIS A 12 22.70 -15.59 13.01
N PRO A 13 22.57 -15.20 14.30
CA PRO A 13 23.70 -15.23 15.22
C PRO A 13 24.36 -16.61 15.32
N ARG A 14 23.55 -17.68 15.38
CA ARG A 14 24.03 -19.06 15.38
C ARG A 14 24.74 -19.43 14.09
N PHE A 15 24.14 -19.09 12.95
CA PHE A 15 24.78 -19.31 11.65
C PHE A 15 26.17 -18.67 11.59
N TYR A 16 26.32 -17.40 12.00
CA TYR A 16 27.62 -16.73 12.00
C TYR A 16 28.63 -17.38 12.95
N ALA A 17 28.20 -17.78 14.16
CA ALA A 17 29.05 -18.49 15.11
C ALA A 17 29.55 -19.83 14.55
N GLU A 18 28.69 -20.60 13.89
CA GLU A 18 29.04 -21.87 13.24
C GLU A 18 29.99 -21.71 12.04
N HIS A 19 30.11 -20.48 11.49
CA HIS A 19 31.00 -20.14 10.37
C HIS A 19 32.26 -19.37 10.80
N ASN A 20 32.63 -19.44 12.08
CA ASN A 20 33.83 -18.80 12.65
C ASN A 20 33.84 -17.26 12.53
N CYS A 21 32.69 -16.61 12.43
CA CYS A 21 32.61 -15.15 12.53
C CYS A 21 32.92 -14.72 13.97
N ILE A 22 34.00 -13.95 14.16
CA ILE A 22 34.47 -13.51 15.48
C ILE A 22 33.89 -12.16 15.94
N GLY A 23 33.06 -11.53 15.11
CA GLY A 23 32.43 -10.26 15.40
C GLY A 23 31.17 -10.07 14.56
N LEU A 24 30.13 -9.51 15.20
CA LEU A 24 28.86 -9.21 14.57
C LEU A 24 28.44 -7.79 14.98
N PHE A 25 28.13 -6.95 14.00
CA PHE A 25 27.60 -5.61 14.23
C PHE A 25 26.19 -5.54 13.66
N ALA A 26 25.19 -5.44 14.53
CA ALA A 26 23.80 -5.32 14.13
C ALA A 26 23.35 -3.86 14.20
N GLN A 27 22.99 -3.31 13.04
CA GLN A 27 22.31 -2.02 12.97
C GLN A 27 20.84 -2.23 13.34
N GLY A 28 20.50 -1.92 14.59
CA GLY A 28 19.13 -1.93 15.10
C GLY A 28 18.45 -0.57 14.94
N ASN A 29 17.46 -0.31 15.80
CA ASN A 29 16.78 0.98 15.85
C ASN A 29 17.75 2.12 16.18
N ASN A 30 17.66 3.22 15.44
CA ASN A 30 18.47 4.42 15.65
C ASN A 30 17.74 5.51 16.47
N VAL A 31 16.49 5.29 16.85
CA VAL A 31 15.69 6.24 17.65
C VAL A 31 15.89 5.97 19.13
N ARG A 32 16.34 6.98 19.88
CA ARG A 32 16.81 6.81 21.26
C ARG A 32 15.69 6.71 22.29
N GLU A 33 14.54 7.34 22.08
CA GLU A 33 13.40 7.33 23.02
C GLU A 33 12.07 7.49 22.27
N HIS A 34 10.99 6.91 22.82
CA HIS A 34 9.59 7.10 22.40
C HIS A 34 9.24 6.76 20.93
N GLY A 35 10.02 5.95 20.24
CA GLY A 35 9.66 5.53 18.88
C GLY A 35 10.49 4.38 18.36
N GLY A 36 10.46 4.19 17.04
CA GLY A 36 11.24 3.18 16.33
C GLY A 36 10.39 2.28 15.45
N GLY A 37 11.06 1.29 14.84
CA GLY A 37 10.37 0.23 14.11
C GLY A 37 9.46 -0.61 15.00
N GLU A 38 8.52 -1.33 14.37
CA GLU A 38 7.69 -2.34 15.03
C GLU A 38 8.59 -3.22 15.94
N PHE A 39 8.18 -3.45 17.20
CA PHE A 39 8.89 -4.29 18.19
C PHE A 39 10.41 -4.16 18.19
N SER A 40 10.93 -2.95 17.98
CA SER A 40 12.37 -2.68 17.91
C SER A 40 13.09 -3.11 19.18
N ALA A 41 12.55 -2.75 20.36
CA ALA A 41 13.12 -3.12 21.66
C ALA A 41 13.21 -4.64 21.85
N LEU A 42 12.14 -5.37 21.49
CA LEU A 42 12.11 -6.83 21.55
C LEU A 42 13.19 -7.44 20.64
N ARG A 43 13.25 -7.01 19.37
CA ARG A 43 14.26 -7.49 18.42
C ARG A 43 15.68 -7.21 18.90
N THR A 44 15.94 -5.98 19.38
CA THR A 44 17.25 -5.59 19.90
C THR A 44 17.64 -6.43 21.12
N TRP A 45 16.71 -6.66 22.05
CA TRP A 45 17.00 -7.45 23.24
C TRP A 45 17.28 -8.92 22.91
N VAL A 46 16.42 -9.57 22.10
CA VAL A 46 16.62 -10.97 21.67
C VAL A 46 17.95 -11.12 20.93
N PHE A 47 18.24 -10.22 19.99
CA PHE A 47 19.49 -10.28 19.23
C PHE A 47 20.72 -10.08 20.13
N ALA A 48 20.66 -9.18 21.11
CA ALA A 48 21.74 -8.98 22.08
C ALA A 48 22.01 -10.23 22.94
N GLN A 49 20.95 -10.92 23.39
CA GLN A 49 21.06 -12.19 24.12
C GLN A 49 21.73 -13.28 23.26
N LEU A 50 21.36 -13.38 21.98
CA LEU A 50 21.93 -14.34 21.05
C LEU A 50 23.36 -13.99 20.60
N MET A 51 23.73 -12.71 20.59
CA MET A 51 25.13 -12.30 20.39
C MET A 51 26.02 -12.70 21.57
N TRP A 52 25.47 -12.75 22.79
CA TRP A 52 26.20 -13.22 23.97
C TRP A 52 26.33 -14.74 23.98
N ASN A 53 25.24 -15.45 23.69
CA ASN A 53 25.23 -16.90 23.54
C ASN A 53 24.31 -17.31 22.37
N PRO A 54 24.87 -17.69 21.20
CA PRO A 54 24.09 -17.97 20.00
C PRO A 54 23.35 -19.32 20.04
N TYR A 55 23.55 -20.12 21.09
CA TYR A 55 22.88 -21.42 21.25
C TYR A 55 21.66 -21.36 22.18
N GLN A 56 21.27 -20.17 22.65
CA GLN A 56 20.02 -19.99 23.39
C GLN A 56 18.80 -20.21 22.48
N ASP A 57 17.67 -20.60 23.08
CA ASP A 57 16.40 -20.70 22.36
C ASP A 57 15.82 -19.30 22.12
N GLY A 58 15.89 -18.82 20.89
CA GLY A 58 15.36 -17.51 20.50
C GLY A 58 13.85 -17.37 20.72
N ASN A 59 13.06 -18.45 20.67
CA ASN A 59 11.64 -18.38 20.96
C ASN A 59 11.39 -18.20 22.46
N ALA A 60 12.15 -18.90 23.30
CA ALA A 60 12.07 -18.72 24.75
C ALA A 60 12.42 -17.29 25.16
N LEU A 61 13.42 -16.68 24.51
CA LEU A 61 13.77 -15.27 24.69
C LEU A 61 12.61 -14.34 24.29
N ILE A 62 11.96 -14.56 23.13
CA ILE A 62 10.80 -13.76 22.72
C ILE A 62 9.70 -13.82 23.78
N GLU A 63 9.32 -15.02 24.24
CA GLU A 63 8.28 -15.19 25.25
C GLU A 63 8.66 -14.58 26.61
N GLU A 64 9.94 -14.67 27.01
CA GLU A 64 10.43 -14.03 28.23
C GLU A 64 10.25 -12.50 28.15
N PHE A 65 10.69 -11.89 27.05
CA PHE A 65 10.52 -10.45 26.87
C PHE A 65 9.04 -10.08 26.84
N VAL A 66 8.22 -10.77 26.05
CA VAL A 66 6.80 -10.45 25.89
C VAL A 66 6.06 -10.57 27.23
N SER A 67 6.33 -11.63 28.00
CA SER A 67 5.72 -11.83 29.32
C SER A 67 6.08 -10.72 30.30
N ASN A 68 7.37 -10.35 30.37
CA ASN A 68 7.85 -9.33 31.31
C ASN A 68 7.46 -7.90 30.89
N VAL A 69 7.33 -7.65 29.59
CA VAL A 69 7.07 -6.31 29.04
C VAL A 69 5.58 -6.06 28.82
N TYR A 70 4.77 -7.07 28.54
CA TYR A 70 3.34 -6.87 28.26
C TYR A 70 2.41 -7.45 29.33
N GLY A 71 2.92 -8.19 30.32
CA GLY A 71 2.16 -8.61 31.50
C GLY A 71 0.81 -9.26 31.12
N PRO A 72 -0.34 -8.76 31.63
CA PRO A 72 -1.66 -9.27 31.26
C PRO A 72 -1.99 -9.26 29.76
N SER A 73 -1.36 -8.38 28.98
CA SER A 73 -1.54 -8.29 27.52
C SER A 73 -0.67 -9.29 26.76
N ALA A 74 0.30 -9.94 27.41
CA ALA A 74 1.28 -10.84 26.78
C ALA A 74 0.66 -11.94 25.90
N PRO A 75 -0.41 -12.66 26.30
CA PRO A 75 -0.97 -13.73 25.46
C PRO A 75 -1.39 -13.24 24.05
N TYR A 76 -1.97 -12.05 23.97
CA TYR A 76 -2.44 -11.47 22.71
C TYR A 76 -1.28 -10.92 21.86
N ILE A 77 -0.24 -10.39 22.51
CA ILE A 77 0.98 -9.93 21.83
C ILE A 77 1.76 -11.12 21.27
N SER A 78 1.90 -12.21 22.03
CA SER A 78 2.54 -13.46 21.55
C SER A 78 1.77 -14.06 20.37
N GLU A 79 0.44 -14.10 20.43
CA GLU A 79 -0.40 -14.60 19.33
C GLU A 79 -0.25 -13.73 18.05
N TYR A 80 -0.20 -12.40 18.19
CA TYR A 80 0.06 -11.51 17.05
C TYR A 80 1.43 -11.77 16.42
N ILE A 81 2.48 -11.88 17.24
CA ILE A 81 3.84 -12.17 16.76
C ILE A 81 3.89 -13.52 16.05
N GLN A 82 3.25 -14.55 16.61
CA GLN A 82 3.18 -15.87 15.98
C GLN A 82 2.46 -15.83 14.64
N MET A 83 1.28 -15.21 14.59
CA MET A 83 0.49 -15.05 13.37
C MET A 83 1.28 -14.32 12.27
N ALA A 84 1.99 -13.25 12.63
CA ALA A 84 2.81 -12.49 11.68
C ALA A 84 3.97 -13.34 11.14
N ARG A 85 4.66 -14.10 12.01
CA ARG A 85 5.75 -15.02 11.61
C ARG A 85 5.28 -16.14 10.70
N GLU A 86 4.13 -16.73 10.99
CA GLU A 86 3.55 -17.81 10.18
C GLU A 86 3.20 -17.36 8.76
N SER A 87 2.87 -16.07 8.59
CA SER A 87 2.46 -15.49 7.32
C SER A 87 3.63 -15.23 6.34
N VAL A 88 4.89 -15.37 6.80
CA VAL A 88 6.10 -15.06 6.00
C VAL A 88 7.19 -16.13 6.08
N LYS A 89 6.85 -17.38 6.39
CA LYS A 89 7.81 -18.50 6.44
C LYS A 89 8.58 -18.63 5.10
N PRO A 90 9.81 -19.17 5.09
CA PRO A 90 10.81 -18.97 4.01
C PRO A 90 10.37 -19.26 2.56
N ASP A 91 9.36 -20.11 2.36
CA ASP A 91 8.85 -20.48 1.04
C ASP A 91 7.68 -19.59 0.57
N SER A 92 7.15 -18.72 1.44
CA SER A 92 5.91 -17.97 1.21
C SER A 92 6.13 -16.52 0.76
N MET A 93 7.25 -15.88 1.11
CA MET A 93 7.45 -14.46 0.79
C MET A 93 8.91 -14.00 0.89
N ARG A 94 9.30 -13.08 0.00
CA ARG A 94 10.57 -12.34 0.08
C ARG A 94 10.32 -10.89 -0.27
N PHE A 95 10.69 -9.98 0.62
CA PHE A 95 10.58 -8.54 0.41
C PHE A 95 11.80 -7.83 0.98
N SER A 96 12.17 -6.70 0.36
CA SER A 96 13.31 -5.89 0.80
C SER A 96 12.93 -4.99 1.98
N ILE A 97 13.92 -4.35 2.59
CA ILE A 97 13.68 -3.32 3.63
C ILE A 97 13.03 -2.04 3.08
N PHE A 98 13.01 -1.88 1.75
CA PHE A 98 12.32 -0.79 1.04
C PHE A 98 10.99 -1.25 0.44
N ALA A 99 10.48 -2.41 0.87
CA ALA A 99 9.27 -2.95 0.30
C ALA A 99 8.07 -2.05 0.57
N THR A 100 7.27 -1.84 -0.48
CA THR A 100 5.99 -1.15 -0.35
C THR A 100 4.96 -2.06 0.30
N LEU A 101 3.83 -1.49 0.74
CA LEU A 101 2.76 -2.29 1.35
C LEU A 101 2.17 -3.31 0.38
N GLU A 102 2.10 -2.97 -0.90
CA GLU A 102 1.62 -3.87 -1.96
C GLU A 102 2.55 -5.07 -2.17
N GLN A 103 3.85 -4.89 -1.92
CA GLN A 103 4.84 -5.98 -1.96
C GLN A 103 4.77 -6.88 -0.72
N MET A 104 4.11 -6.44 0.35
CA MET A 104 3.87 -7.21 1.57
C MET A 104 2.53 -7.93 1.50
N SER A 105 2.42 -8.91 0.59
CA SER A 105 1.15 -9.60 0.30
C SER A 105 0.53 -10.35 1.48
N TYR A 106 1.24 -10.51 2.60
CA TYR A 106 0.68 -11.08 3.84
C TYR A 106 -0.23 -10.10 4.59
N LEU A 107 -0.12 -8.80 4.33
CA LEU A 107 -0.98 -7.76 4.91
C LEU A 107 -2.34 -7.76 4.19
N THR A 108 -3.10 -8.83 4.37
CA THR A 108 -4.47 -8.95 3.84
C THR A 108 -5.48 -8.25 4.76
N PRO A 109 -6.72 -7.98 4.29
CA PRO A 109 -7.79 -7.50 5.16
C PRO A 109 -7.99 -8.41 6.40
N ASP A 110 -8.06 -9.73 6.17
CA ASP A 110 -8.19 -10.73 7.25
C ASP A 110 -7.04 -10.67 8.26
N PHE A 111 -5.79 -10.46 7.80
CA PHE A 111 -4.65 -10.33 8.69
C PHE A 111 -4.78 -9.09 9.58
N LEU A 112 -5.12 -7.94 9.00
CA LEU A 112 -5.28 -6.69 9.74
C LEU A 112 -6.49 -6.74 10.69
N ASP A 113 -7.58 -7.41 10.30
CA ASP A 113 -8.76 -7.61 11.16
C ASP A 113 -8.45 -8.50 12.36
N ARG A 114 -7.69 -9.59 12.16
CA ARG A 114 -7.20 -10.42 13.27
C ARG A 114 -6.22 -9.67 14.16
N ALA A 115 -5.32 -8.87 13.58
CA ALA A 115 -4.39 -8.04 14.34
C ALA A 115 -5.16 -7.03 15.22
N ASP A 116 -6.15 -6.34 14.65
CA ASP A 116 -7.03 -5.43 15.41
C ASP A 116 -7.71 -6.15 16.58
N ALA A 117 -8.29 -7.33 16.34
CA ALA A 117 -8.95 -8.10 17.39
C ALA A 117 -8.00 -8.48 18.55
N LEU A 118 -6.77 -8.88 18.24
CA LEU A 118 -5.75 -9.18 19.24
C LEU A 118 -5.33 -7.94 20.02
N PHE A 119 -5.11 -6.81 19.34
CA PHE A 119 -4.75 -5.56 20.01
C PHE A 119 -5.91 -4.99 20.84
N ASP A 120 -7.17 -5.17 20.42
CA ASP A 120 -8.33 -4.79 21.23
C ASP A 120 -8.38 -5.58 22.55
N GLN A 121 -8.08 -6.89 22.52
CA GLN A 121 -7.97 -7.68 23.75
C GLN A 121 -6.76 -7.27 24.60
N ALA A 122 -5.62 -6.99 23.95
CA ALA A 122 -4.41 -6.53 24.63
C ALA A 122 -4.63 -5.19 25.36
N GLU A 123 -5.30 -4.23 24.71
CA GLU A 123 -5.64 -2.93 25.30
C GLU A 123 -6.65 -3.10 26.44
N LYS A 124 -7.64 -3.98 26.27
CA LYS A 124 -8.60 -4.32 27.34
C LYS A 124 -7.92 -4.90 28.57
N ALA A 125 -6.95 -5.80 28.39
CA ALA A 125 -6.16 -6.37 29.48
C ALA A 125 -5.26 -5.32 30.18
N ALA A 126 -4.91 -4.25 29.49
CA ALA A 126 -4.06 -3.18 29.99
C ALA A 126 -4.81 -2.00 30.64
N MET A 127 -6.16 -1.95 30.59
CA MET A 127 -6.93 -0.77 31.02
C MET A 127 -6.67 -0.31 32.47
N GLY A 128 -6.25 -1.22 33.36
CA GLY A 128 -5.91 -0.91 34.75
C GLY A 128 -4.52 -0.33 34.96
N ASP A 129 -3.67 -0.30 33.93
CA ASP A 129 -2.29 0.17 33.97
C ASP A 129 -2.02 1.11 32.77
N PRO A 130 -2.05 2.44 33.00
CA PRO A 130 -1.84 3.42 31.93
C PRO A 130 -0.53 3.25 31.17
N ALA A 131 0.56 2.85 31.85
CA ALA A 131 1.86 2.68 31.22
C ALA A 131 1.90 1.43 30.33
N LEU A 132 1.25 0.35 30.76
CA LEU A 132 1.08 -0.83 29.92
C LEU A 132 0.17 -0.53 28.73
N LEU A 133 -0.94 0.19 28.93
CA LEU A 133 -1.87 0.55 27.86
C LEU A 133 -1.18 1.38 26.77
N GLU A 134 -0.37 2.36 27.18
CA GLU A 134 0.43 3.16 26.25
C GLU A 134 1.41 2.28 25.46
N ARG A 135 2.07 1.33 26.11
CA ARG A 135 2.98 0.38 25.47
C ARG A 135 2.29 -0.51 24.43
N VAL A 136 1.08 -1.00 24.75
CA VAL A 136 0.27 -1.80 23.82
C VAL A 136 -0.16 -0.95 22.61
N ARG A 137 -0.57 0.30 22.82
CA ARG A 137 -0.94 1.21 21.73
C ARG A 137 0.24 1.56 20.83
N LEU A 138 1.43 1.76 21.40
CA LEU A 138 2.65 1.93 20.62
C LEU A 138 2.97 0.67 19.78
N ALA A 139 2.76 -0.53 20.32
CA ALA A 139 2.91 -1.77 19.58
C ALA A 139 1.87 -1.94 18.45
N ARG A 140 0.66 -1.38 18.60
CA ARG A 140 -0.39 -1.35 17.56
C ARG A 140 -0.12 -0.34 16.45
N LEU A 141 0.69 0.70 16.69
CA LEU A 141 0.92 1.81 15.75
C LEU A 141 1.23 1.37 14.30
N PRO A 142 2.07 0.35 14.04
CA PRO A 142 2.33 -0.12 12.68
C PRO A 142 1.10 -0.65 11.94
N ILE A 143 0.11 -1.21 12.66
CA ILE A 143 -1.16 -1.71 12.11
C ILE A 143 -2.05 -0.54 11.72
N ASN A 144 -2.18 0.47 12.60
CA ASN A 144 -2.93 1.70 12.29
C ASN A 144 -2.32 2.40 11.07
N TYR A 145 -1.00 2.51 11.01
CA TYR A 145 -0.30 3.06 9.85
C TYR A 145 -0.59 2.28 8.57
N ALA A 146 -0.52 0.94 8.60
CA ALA A 146 -0.81 0.11 7.43
C ALA A 146 -2.26 0.28 6.94
N ARG A 147 -3.24 0.30 7.86
CA ARG A 147 -4.65 0.57 7.50
C ARG A 147 -4.84 1.93 6.84
N LEU A 148 -4.24 2.98 7.40
CA LEU A 148 -4.32 4.34 6.84
C LEU A 148 -3.65 4.44 5.46
N GLN A 149 -2.51 3.77 5.27
CA GLN A 149 -1.85 3.73 3.97
C GLN A 149 -2.68 2.98 2.91
N PHE A 150 -3.29 1.84 3.25
CA PHE A 150 -4.22 1.18 2.33
C PHE A 150 -5.44 2.05 2.03
N TYR A 151 -5.93 2.81 3.01
CA TYR A 151 -7.02 3.76 2.80
C TYR A 151 -6.66 4.84 1.78
N LEU A 152 -5.45 5.42 1.84
CA LEU A 152 -4.98 6.43 0.89
C LEU A 152 -5.05 5.95 -0.57
N VAL A 153 -4.86 4.65 -0.82
CA VAL A 153 -4.90 4.04 -2.15
C VAL A 153 -6.27 3.41 -2.47
N GLY A 154 -7.32 3.72 -1.71
CA GLY A 154 -8.69 3.25 -1.98
C GLY A 154 -9.01 1.86 -1.43
N GLY A 155 -8.25 1.39 -0.44
CA GLY A 155 -8.41 0.08 0.18
C GLY A 155 -9.56 0.00 1.18
N ALA A 156 -10.81 0.07 0.71
CA ALA A 156 -12.00 0.09 1.57
C ALA A 156 -12.16 -1.18 2.43
N ASP A 157 -11.71 -2.34 1.92
CA ASP A 157 -11.67 -3.61 2.67
C ASP A 157 -10.65 -3.56 3.83
N TYR A 158 -9.61 -2.75 3.70
CA TYR A 158 -8.58 -2.58 4.73
C TYR A 158 -8.94 -1.49 5.74
N LEU A 159 -9.71 -0.49 5.37
CA LEU A 159 -10.21 0.54 6.28
C LEU A 159 -11.40 1.25 5.63
N SER A 160 -12.59 1.13 6.22
CA SER A 160 -13.77 1.82 5.71
C SER A 160 -13.73 3.32 5.98
N LYS A 161 -14.43 4.09 5.15
CA LYS A 161 -14.56 5.56 5.29
C LYS A 161 -15.08 5.98 6.67
N ASP A 162 -16.01 5.21 7.24
CA ASP A 162 -16.56 5.49 8.58
C ASP A 162 -15.58 5.20 9.72
N ARG A 163 -14.70 4.19 9.54
CA ARG A 163 -13.67 3.84 10.53
C ARG A 163 -12.41 4.68 10.41
N ALA A 164 -12.13 5.26 9.25
CA ALA A 164 -10.89 5.99 9.00
C ALA A 164 -10.63 7.13 10.00
N PRO A 165 -11.61 7.99 10.37
CA PRO A 165 -11.39 9.02 11.37
C PRO A 165 -11.02 8.46 12.76
N ILE A 166 -11.59 7.31 13.14
CA ILE A 166 -11.33 6.67 14.45
C ILE A 166 -9.88 6.17 14.51
N VAL A 167 -9.44 5.49 13.45
CA VAL A 167 -8.06 4.98 13.35
C VAL A 167 -7.06 6.13 13.25
N LEU A 168 -7.40 7.20 12.52
CA LEU A 168 -6.56 8.39 12.39
C LEU A 168 -6.37 9.10 13.73
N GLU A 169 -7.41 9.25 14.55
CA GLU A 169 -7.28 9.84 15.88
C GLU A 169 -6.45 8.96 16.82
N ALA A 170 -6.63 7.64 16.79
CA ALA A 170 -5.79 6.71 17.57
C ALA A 170 -4.32 6.79 17.14
N PHE A 171 -4.06 6.90 15.84
CA PHE A 171 -2.73 7.11 15.27
C PHE A 171 -2.12 8.42 15.78
N LYS A 172 -2.81 9.55 15.63
CA LYS A 172 -2.37 10.87 16.10
C LYS A 172 -2.06 10.90 17.60
N GLN A 173 -2.94 10.32 18.42
CA GLN A 173 -2.75 10.27 19.86
C GLN A 173 -1.51 9.47 20.24
N THR A 174 -1.27 8.35 19.56
CA THR A 174 -0.09 7.51 19.81
C THR A 174 1.20 8.23 19.40
N LEU A 175 1.20 8.92 18.26
CA LEU A 175 2.34 9.76 17.84
C LEU A 175 2.64 10.84 18.88
N HIS A 176 1.62 11.58 19.31
CA HIS A 176 1.76 12.67 20.29
C HIS A 176 2.29 12.17 21.64
N ASN A 177 1.70 11.11 22.19
CA ASN A 177 2.10 10.58 23.50
C ASN A 177 3.54 10.06 23.53
N ASN A 178 4.04 9.65 22.37
CA ASN A 178 5.36 9.10 22.20
C ASN A 178 6.31 10.09 21.48
N ASP A 179 6.01 11.39 21.40
CA ASP A 179 6.89 12.40 20.75
C ASP A 179 7.42 11.96 19.37
N ILE A 180 6.61 11.23 18.60
CA ILE A 180 7.00 10.72 17.28
C ILE A 180 6.79 11.82 16.25
N LYS A 181 7.90 12.34 15.71
CA LYS A 181 7.92 13.49 14.78
C LYS A 181 8.22 13.11 13.32
N GLN A 182 8.46 11.83 13.06
CA GLN A 182 8.76 11.33 11.73
C GLN A 182 8.41 9.84 11.62
N PHE A 183 8.08 9.39 10.42
CA PHE A 183 8.02 7.97 10.09
C PHE A 183 8.53 7.73 8.67
N GLY A 184 9.20 6.59 8.46
CA GLY A 184 9.85 6.27 7.18
C GLY A 184 11.13 7.09 6.94
N GLU A 185 11.52 7.23 5.66
CA GLU A 185 12.61 8.10 5.21
C GLU A 185 12.12 9.52 4.85
N GLN A 186 10.89 9.87 5.22
CA GLN A 186 10.35 11.21 5.05
C GLN A 186 10.73 12.04 6.29
N PHE A 187 11.53 13.07 6.06
CA PHE A 187 12.07 13.94 7.11
C PHE A 187 11.31 15.26 7.17
N GLY A 188 11.06 15.75 8.39
CA GLY A 188 10.43 17.05 8.65
C GLY A 188 9.09 16.92 9.37
N GLU A 189 8.73 17.93 10.18
CA GLU A 189 7.45 17.98 10.89
C GLU A 189 6.25 17.97 9.92
N ASP A 190 6.47 18.47 8.69
CA ASP A 190 5.46 18.54 7.64
C ASP A 190 5.02 17.14 7.14
N ALA A 191 5.88 16.12 7.23
CA ALA A 191 5.56 14.78 6.69
C ALA A 191 4.36 14.13 7.42
N ILE A 192 4.25 14.34 8.73
CA ILE A 192 3.11 13.83 9.50
C ILE A 192 1.83 14.61 9.17
N SER A 193 1.90 15.95 9.08
CA SER A 193 0.73 16.74 8.74
C SER A 193 0.26 16.47 7.31
N GLU A 194 1.18 16.35 6.35
CA GLU A 194 0.86 15.99 4.97
C GLU A 194 0.16 14.62 4.89
N PHE A 195 0.64 13.63 5.63
CA PHE A 195 -0.02 12.32 5.68
C PHE A 195 -1.42 12.40 6.29
N ILE A 196 -1.60 13.13 7.39
CA ILE A 196 -2.91 13.35 8.01
C ILE A 196 -3.86 14.05 7.04
N ASP A 197 -3.38 15.07 6.33
CA ASP A 197 -4.16 15.80 5.34
C ASP A 197 -4.56 14.90 4.18
N GLN A 198 -3.64 14.07 3.68
CA GLN A 198 -3.94 13.06 2.64
C GLN A 198 -5.03 12.08 3.09
N VAL A 199 -5.00 11.61 4.34
CA VAL A 199 -6.05 10.72 4.87
C VAL A 199 -7.39 11.46 4.92
N ASN A 200 -7.41 12.70 5.40
CA ASN A 200 -8.64 13.49 5.48
C ASN A 200 -9.21 13.85 4.10
N SER A 201 -8.35 14.03 3.10
CA SER A 201 -8.73 14.40 1.74
C SER A 201 -8.73 13.21 0.77
N THR A 202 -8.71 11.97 1.27
CA THR A 202 -8.68 10.78 0.41
C THR A 202 -9.90 10.76 -0.51
N PRO A 203 -9.70 10.72 -1.84
CA PRO A 203 -10.80 10.76 -2.80
C PRO A 203 -11.54 9.42 -2.87
N GLU A 204 -12.72 9.44 -3.50
CA GLU A 204 -13.39 8.20 -3.92
C GLU A 204 -12.76 7.71 -5.21
N TYR A 205 -12.21 6.50 -5.23
CA TYR A 205 -11.58 5.93 -6.42
C TYR A 205 -12.58 5.15 -7.27
N ILE A 206 -12.60 5.46 -8.57
CA ILE A 206 -13.41 4.76 -9.55
C ILE A 206 -12.62 3.60 -10.15
N THR A 207 -13.14 2.40 -9.98
CA THR A 207 -12.53 1.18 -10.52
C THR A 207 -13.40 0.48 -11.57
N GLU A 208 -14.64 0.89 -11.81
CA GLU A 208 -15.46 0.30 -12.88
C GLU A 208 -15.12 0.90 -14.26
N TRP A 209 -14.37 0.13 -15.06
CA TRP A 209 -13.92 0.53 -16.39
C TRP A 209 -14.12 -0.58 -17.42
N GLN A 210 -14.37 -0.20 -18.67
CA GLN A 210 -14.11 -1.06 -19.83
C GLN A 210 -12.64 -0.90 -20.23
N ILE A 211 -11.91 -1.99 -20.38
CA ILE A 211 -10.48 -2.00 -20.70
C ILE A 211 -10.25 -2.59 -22.08
N LEU A 212 -9.33 -1.99 -22.84
CA LEU A 212 -8.89 -2.46 -24.15
C LEU A 212 -7.37 -2.34 -24.27
N GLY A 213 -6.73 -3.41 -24.75
CA GLY A 213 -5.28 -3.45 -25.00
C GLY A 213 -4.77 -4.89 -25.07
N PRO A 214 -3.45 -5.09 -25.30
CA PRO A 214 -2.47 -4.03 -25.50
C PRO A 214 -2.40 -3.63 -26.98
N PHE A 215 -2.26 -2.34 -27.24
CA PHE A 215 -1.76 -1.80 -28.50
C PHE A 215 -0.23 -1.65 -28.44
N ASP A 216 0.40 -1.51 -29.61
CA ASP A 216 1.86 -1.38 -29.72
C ASP A 216 2.41 -0.16 -28.94
N ASN A 217 3.57 -0.33 -28.32
CA ASN A 217 4.34 0.79 -27.77
C ASN A 217 5.83 0.64 -28.13
N THR A 218 6.12 0.03 -29.28
CA THR A 218 7.49 -0.16 -29.75
C THR A 218 8.21 1.19 -29.81
N ASN A 219 9.44 1.22 -29.30
CA ASN A 219 10.26 2.43 -29.18
C ASN A 219 9.58 3.60 -28.42
N ARG A 220 8.61 3.31 -27.54
CA ARG A 220 7.86 4.32 -26.75
C ARG A 220 7.04 5.30 -27.61
N MET A 221 6.64 4.86 -28.80
CA MET A 221 5.84 5.67 -29.74
C MET A 221 4.34 5.55 -29.51
N GLY A 222 3.88 4.53 -28.78
CA GLY A 222 2.47 4.24 -28.55
C GLY A 222 1.72 5.39 -27.86
N PHE A 223 2.37 6.12 -26.96
CA PHE A 223 1.78 7.31 -26.33
C PHE A 223 1.32 8.36 -27.37
N ASP A 224 2.14 8.61 -28.38
CA ASP A 224 1.90 9.62 -29.42
C ASP A 224 1.13 9.06 -30.62
N THR A 225 1.17 7.74 -30.83
CA THR A 225 0.47 7.05 -31.92
C THR A 225 -1.03 7.06 -31.67
N GLU A 226 -1.81 7.57 -32.62
CA GLU A 226 -3.26 7.51 -32.53
C GLU A 226 -3.77 6.09 -32.78
N TYR A 227 -4.56 5.55 -31.85
CA TYR A 227 -5.27 4.28 -32.03
C TYR A 227 -6.78 4.49 -32.24
N PRO A 228 -7.49 3.53 -32.86
CA PRO A 228 -8.91 3.70 -33.20
C PRO A 228 -9.83 4.19 -32.07
N PRO A 229 -9.67 3.77 -30.79
CA PRO A 229 -10.48 4.27 -29.68
C PRO A 229 -10.42 5.79 -29.46
N GLU A 230 -9.34 6.46 -29.89
CA GLU A 230 -9.17 7.93 -29.74
C GLU A 230 -10.13 8.71 -30.66
N THR A 231 -10.55 8.11 -31.78
CA THR A 231 -11.55 8.70 -32.70
C THR A 231 -12.97 8.30 -32.31
N GLU A 232 -13.22 7.01 -32.10
CA GLU A 232 -14.55 6.48 -31.74
C GLU A 232 -14.45 5.26 -30.82
N VAL A 233 -15.14 5.31 -29.68
CA VAL A 233 -15.26 4.17 -28.78
C VAL A 233 -16.42 3.29 -29.21
N ASN A 234 -16.10 2.12 -29.77
CA ASN A 234 -17.07 1.08 -30.09
C ASN A 234 -16.81 -0.18 -29.23
N LEU A 235 -17.62 -0.36 -28.17
CA LEU A 235 -17.45 -1.46 -27.21
C LEU A 235 -17.65 -2.86 -27.83
N ALA A 236 -18.30 -2.96 -28.99
CA ALA A 236 -18.52 -4.23 -29.68
C ALA A 236 -17.44 -4.56 -30.73
N ALA A 237 -16.56 -3.61 -31.04
CA ALA A 237 -15.54 -3.78 -32.07
C ALA A 237 -14.40 -4.70 -31.61
N SER A 238 -13.66 -5.21 -32.60
CA SER A 238 -12.41 -5.95 -32.41
C SER A 238 -11.29 -5.18 -33.10
N TYR A 239 -10.14 -5.10 -32.45
CA TYR A 239 -8.99 -4.34 -32.94
C TYR A 239 -7.76 -5.25 -33.03
N GLU A 240 -6.86 -4.94 -33.94
CA GLU A 240 -5.54 -5.57 -34.00
C GLU A 240 -4.66 -4.93 -32.92
N GLY A 241 -4.20 -5.75 -31.97
CA GLY A 241 -3.28 -5.37 -30.91
C GLY A 241 -1.83 -5.73 -31.24
N VAL A 242 -1.02 -5.91 -30.20
CA VAL A 242 0.37 -6.38 -30.35
C VAL A 242 0.43 -7.75 -31.03
N ASP A 243 1.45 -7.97 -31.87
CA ASP A 243 1.70 -9.22 -32.60
C ASP A 243 0.54 -9.72 -33.49
N GLY A 244 -0.39 -8.83 -33.86
CA GLY A 244 -1.56 -9.17 -34.67
C GLY A 244 -2.69 -9.85 -33.88
N GLU A 245 -2.60 -9.90 -32.54
CA GLU A 245 -3.66 -10.49 -31.71
C GLU A 245 -4.92 -9.63 -31.73
N MET A 246 -6.08 -10.25 -31.91
CA MET A 246 -7.36 -9.53 -31.88
C MET A 246 -7.81 -9.25 -30.45
N ILE A 247 -7.83 -7.98 -30.08
CA ILE A 247 -8.25 -7.47 -28.77
C ILE A 247 -9.67 -6.89 -28.83
N ARG A 248 -10.37 -6.92 -27.69
CA ARG A 248 -11.73 -6.41 -27.51
C ARG A 248 -11.87 -5.77 -26.13
N TRP A 249 -12.83 -4.86 -26.00
CA TRP A 249 -13.21 -4.29 -24.71
C TRP A 249 -13.67 -5.38 -23.74
N LYS A 250 -13.22 -5.28 -22.49
CA LYS A 250 -13.63 -6.18 -21.40
C LYS A 250 -13.88 -5.37 -20.13
N PRO A 251 -14.87 -5.73 -19.30
CA PRO A 251 -15.03 -5.11 -18.00
C PRO A 251 -13.83 -5.43 -17.11
N TYR A 252 -13.25 -4.42 -16.47
CA TYR A 252 -12.26 -4.60 -15.41
C TYR A 252 -12.90 -5.32 -14.22
N GLN A 253 -12.12 -6.17 -13.55
CA GLN A 253 -12.50 -6.77 -12.28
C GLN A 253 -11.73 -6.05 -11.16
N PRO A 254 -12.39 -5.21 -10.35
CA PRO A 254 -11.74 -4.46 -9.28
C PRO A 254 -10.92 -5.33 -8.33
N GLY A 255 -9.77 -4.81 -7.93
CA GLY A 255 -8.97 -5.35 -6.82
C GLY A 255 -9.48 -4.87 -5.45
N SER A 256 -8.63 -5.03 -4.44
CA SER A 256 -8.90 -4.59 -3.07
C SER A 256 -8.49 -3.13 -2.79
N THR A 257 -8.06 -2.39 -3.83
CA THR A 257 -7.66 -0.98 -3.77
C THR A 257 -8.26 -0.20 -4.94
N GLY A 258 -8.10 1.13 -4.93
CA GLY A 258 -8.51 2.03 -6.00
C GLY A 258 -7.61 1.99 -7.25
N TYR A 259 -6.59 1.14 -7.28
CA TYR A 259 -5.69 0.99 -8.43
C TYR A 259 -6.32 0.09 -9.48
N VAL A 260 -6.47 0.61 -10.69
CA VAL A 260 -6.87 -0.18 -11.87
C VAL A 260 -5.61 -0.81 -12.46
N ASP A 261 -5.34 -2.04 -12.04
CA ASP A 261 -4.22 -2.87 -12.51
C ASP A 261 -4.52 -3.48 -13.88
N LEU A 262 -4.00 -2.83 -14.93
CA LEU A 262 -4.18 -3.23 -16.32
C LEU A 262 -3.40 -4.50 -16.65
N ALA A 263 -2.26 -4.73 -16.00
CA ALA A 263 -1.45 -5.93 -16.21
C ALA A 263 -2.19 -7.21 -15.84
N ARG A 264 -3.00 -7.18 -14.77
CA ARG A 264 -3.87 -8.29 -14.38
C ARG A 264 -4.94 -8.65 -15.42
N THR A 265 -5.36 -7.68 -16.23
CA THR A 265 -6.49 -7.85 -17.17
C THR A 265 -6.02 -8.13 -18.59
N ILE A 266 -4.91 -7.50 -18.99
CA ILE A 266 -4.42 -7.52 -20.35
C ILE A 266 -3.34 -8.59 -20.51
N ARG A 267 -2.21 -8.40 -19.83
CA ARG A 267 -1.04 -9.28 -19.89
C ARG A 267 -0.07 -8.90 -18.77
N ALA A 268 0.56 -9.90 -18.15
CA ALA A 268 1.54 -9.71 -17.10
C ALA A 268 2.69 -8.78 -17.52
N ASP A 269 3.19 -8.02 -16.53
CA ASP A 269 4.17 -6.95 -16.64
C ASP A 269 5.46 -7.34 -17.40
N ASP A 270 6.10 -6.32 -18.00
CA ASP A 270 7.41 -6.30 -18.70
C ASP A 270 7.38 -6.11 -20.23
N VAL A 271 6.21 -5.95 -20.86
CA VAL A 271 6.15 -5.61 -22.29
C VAL A 271 5.57 -4.21 -22.52
N PRO A 272 6.29 -3.33 -23.24
CA PRO A 272 5.76 -2.03 -23.61
C PRO A 272 4.44 -2.17 -24.36
N GLY A 273 3.42 -1.47 -23.91
CA GLY A 273 2.11 -1.48 -24.54
C GLY A 273 1.33 -0.21 -24.24
N VAL A 274 0.20 -0.06 -24.93
CA VAL A 274 -0.79 0.98 -24.67
C VAL A 274 -2.13 0.32 -24.38
N ALA A 275 -2.83 0.83 -23.38
CA ALA A 275 -4.14 0.37 -22.99
C ALA A 275 -5.08 1.56 -22.84
N TYR A 276 -6.35 1.29 -23.08
CA TYR A 276 -7.44 2.23 -22.91
C TYR A 276 -8.35 1.80 -21.80
N ALA A 277 -8.83 2.78 -21.04
CA ALA A 277 -9.92 2.59 -20.08
C ALA A 277 -11.06 3.54 -20.43
N TYR A 278 -12.27 3.02 -20.52
CA TYR A 278 -13.46 3.77 -20.90
C TYR A 278 -14.58 3.62 -19.88
N ARG A 279 -15.26 4.72 -19.59
CA ARG A 279 -16.52 4.72 -18.82
C ARG A 279 -17.42 5.89 -19.20
N THR A 280 -18.64 5.86 -18.69
CA THR A 280 -19.60 6.96 -18.78
C THR A 280 -19.95 7.51 -17.40
N PHE A 281 -20.21 8.81 -17.33
CA PHE A 281 -20.78 9.50 -16.17
C PHE A 281 -22.14 10.08 -16.54
N GLU A 282 -23.15 9.87 -15.70
CA GLU A 282 -24.45 10.55 -15.85
C GLU A 282 -24.49 11.78 -14.93
N ALA A 283 -24.85 12.93 -15.50
CA ALA A 283 -24.91 14.20 -14.80
C ALA A 283 -26.30 14.83 -14.90
N ASP A 284 -26.90 15.18 -13.75
CA ASP A 284 -28.25 15.78 -13.72
C ASP A 284 -28.29 17.24 -14.18
N ALA A 285 -27.13 17.91 -14.16
CA ALA A 285 -26.92 19.28 -14.60
C ALA A 285 -25.48 19.48 -15.07
N ASP A 286 -25.23 20.56 -15.82
CA ASP A 286 -23.87 21.01 -16.14
C ASP A 286 -23.12 21.33 -14.82
N HIS A 287 -21.99 20.66 -14.60
CA HIS A 287 -21.13 20.88 -13.44
C HIS A 287 -19.71 20.40 -13.73
N THR A 288 -18.74 20.84 -12.93
CA THR A 288 -17.34 20.43 -13.07
C THR A 288 -16.98 19.40 -12.01
N LEU A 289 -16.46 18.24 -12.42
CA LEU A 289 -15.81 17.29 -11.52
C LEU A 289 -14.33 17.62 -11.38
N GLN A 290 -13.83 17.62 -10.16
CA GLN A 290 -12.40 17.67 -9.87
C GLN A 290 -11.88 16.25 -9.72
N VAL A 291 -10.96 15.83 -10.59
CA VAL A 291 -10.41 14.47 -10.56
C VAL A 291 -8.92 14.48 -10.33
N GLY A 292 -8.47 13.57 -9.48
CA GLY A 292 -7.06 13.22 -9.30
C GLY A 292 -6.74 11.98 -10.14
N ILE A 293 -5.69 12.04 -10.95
CA ILE A 293 -5.24 10.91 -11.77
C ILE A 293 -3.82 10.55 -11.36
N GLY A 294 -3.53 9.26 -11.31
CA GLY A 294 -2.17 8.75 -11.17
C GLY A 294 -1.96 7.62 -12.15
N SER A 295 -0.91 7.67 -12.97
CA SER A 295 -0.63 6.64 -13.97
C SER A 295 0.77 6.07 -13.81
N ASN A 296 0.91 4.77 -14.04
CA ASN A 296 2.22 4.21 -14.31
C ASN A 296 2.56 4.60 -15.75
N ASP A 297 3.65 5.35 -15.89
CA ASP A 297 4.05 6.11 -17.07
C ASP A 297 3.02 7.16 -17.52
N GLY A 298 2.85 7.38 -18.82
CA GLY A 298 2.07 8.47 -19.39
C GLY A 298 0.56 8.20 -19.42
N VAL A 299 -0.20 9.30 -19.37
CA VAL A 299 -1.66 9.31 -19.48
C VAL A 299 -2.14 10.38 -20.47
N LYS A 300 -3.16 10.02 -21.26
CA LYS A 300 -4.05 10.99 -21.93
C LYS A 300 -5.49 10.76 -21.46
N LEU A 301 -6.26 11.84 -21.34
CA LEU A 301 -7.68 11.80 -21.00
C LEU A 301 -8.50 12.58 -22.02
N TRP A 302 -9.57 11.96 -22.52
CA TRP A 302 -10.60 12.61 -23.29
C TRP A 302 -11.92 12.65 -22.53
N LEU A 303 -12.59 13.80 -22.56
CA LEU A 303 -13.96 14.00 -22.09
C LEU A 303 -14.84 14.30 -23.29
N ASN A 304 -15.88 13.49 -23.52
CA ASN A 304 -16.80 13.67 -24.65
C ASN A 304 -16.08 13.74 -26.03
N GLY A 305 -14.95 13.03 -26.16
CA GLY A 305 -14.12 13.04 -27.37
C GLY A 305 -13.11 14.20 -27.47
N GLU A 306 -13.13 15.16 -26.54
CA GLU A 306 -12.16 16.25 -26.48
C GLU A 306 -11.00 15.90 -25.54
N LEU A 307 -9.76 16.03 -26.02
CA LEU A 307 -8.56 15.80 -25.21
C LEU A 307 -8.40 16.91 -24.16
N VAL A 308 -8.42 16.54 -22.88
CA VAL A 308 -8.30 17.49 -21.76
C VAL A 308 -7.04 17.28 -20.91
N LEU A 309 -6.36 16.14 -21.05
CA LEU A 309 -5.08 15.87 -20.39
C LEU A 309 -4.14 15.11 -21.34
N SER A 310 -2.86 15.50 -21.37
CA SER A 310 -1.79 14.75 -22.00
C SER A 310 -0.50 14.91 -21.20
N SER A 311 -0.15 13.90 -20.40
CA SER A 311 1.02 13.87 -19.53
C SER A 311 1.90 12.69 -19.93
N LYS A 312 3.03 12.95 -20.62
CA LYS A 312 4.01 11.92 -20.97
C LYS A 312 5.05 11.84 -19.86
N SER A 313 5.15 10.71 -19.17
CA SER A 313 6.04 10.55 -18.02
C SER A 313 6.64 9.14 -17.98
N SER A 314 7.65 8.95 -17.12
CA SER A 314 8.12 7.61 -16.78
C SER A 314 8.25 7.50 -15.27
N ARG A 315 7.28 6.83 -14.65
CA ARG A 315 7.11 6.80 -13.18
C ARG A 315 6.14 5.70 -12.77
N ALA A 316 6.16 5.35 -11.49
CA ALA A 316 5.08 4.57 -10.88
C ALA A 316 3.83 5.44 -10.65
N ALA A 317 2.65 4.84 -10.73
CA ALA A 317 1.39 5.51 -10.45
C ALA A 317 1.32 5.93 -8.97
N ARG A 318 1.02 7.21 -8.71
CA ARG A 318 0.65 7.67 -7.37
C ARG A 318 -0.67 8.41 -7.43
N PRO A 319 -1.59 8.19 -6.46
CA PRO A 319 -2.86 8.89 -6.48
C PRO A 319 -2.71 10.41 -6.55
N GLY A 320 -3.38 11.03 -7.52
CA GLY A 320 -3.44 12.49 -7.65
C GLY A 320 -2.17 13.16 -8.20
N ASP A 321 -1.27 12.42 -8.85
CA ASP A 321 -0.14 12.98 -9.60
C ASP A 321 -0.56 14.10 -10.58
N GLU A 322 -1.71 13.95 -11.22
CA GLU A 322 -2.40 14.99 -11.99
C GLU A 322 -3.70 15.42 -11.30
N SER A 323 -4.03 16.71 -11.44
CA SER A 323 -5.35 17.27 -11.13
C SER A 323 -5.99 17.79 -12.40
N VAL A 324 -7.20 17.33 -12.71
CA VAL A 324 -7.90 17.69 -13.95
C VAL A 324 -9.33 18.12 -13.63
N GLU A 325 -9.79 19.18 -14.29
CA GLU A 325 -11.19 19.60 -14.24
C GLU A 325 -11.95 18.96 -15.41
N LEU A 326 -13.05 18.28 -15.11
CA LEU A 326 -13.92 17.67 -16.12
C LEU A 326 -15.26 18.43 -16.15
N PRO A 327 -15.44 19.41 -17.05
CA PRO A 327 -16.70 20.14 -17.19
C PRO A 327 -17.76 19.25 -17.84
N LEU A 328 -18.54 18.55 -17.02
CA LEU A 328 -19.61 17.68 -17.47
C LEU A 328 -20.81 18.50 -17.98
N LYS A 329 -21.47 17.94 -19.00
CA LYS A 329 -22.76 18.41 -19.50
C LYS A 329 -23.90 17.61 -18.92
N LYS A 330 -25.06 18.20 -18.75
CA LYS A 330 -26.27 17.45 -18.40
C LYS A 330 -26.46 16.26 -19.35
N GLY A 331 -26.69 15.08 -18.79
CA GLY A 331 -26.82 13.81 -19.51
C GLY A 331 -25.57 12.94 -19.40
N VAL A 332 -25.38 12.07 -20.39
CA VAL A 332 -24.27 11.11 -20.42
C VAL A 332 -23.01 11.81 -20.93
N ASN A 333 -21.93 11.70 -20.16
CA ASN A 333 -20.59 12.13 -20.53
C ASN A 333 -19.68 10.91 -20.67
N THR A 334 -18.79 10.92 -21.65
CA THR A 334 -17.85 9.82 -21.88
C THR A 334 -16.45 10.21 -21.41
N VAL A 335 -15.76 9.28 -20.76
CA VAL A 335 -14.36 9.44 -20.37
C VAL A 335 -13.55 8.29 -20.95
N LEU A 336 -12.50 8.64 -21.69
CA LEU A 336 -11.52 7.70 -22.22
C LEU A 336 -10.15 8.06 -21.66
N LEU A 337 -9.44 7.07 -21.14
CA LEU A 337 -8.04 7.16 -20.75
C LEU A 337 -7.19 6.35 -21.72
N LYS A 338 -5.99 6.84 -22.00
CA LYS A 338 -4.89 6.09 -22.62
C LYS A 338 -3.73 6.05 -21.66
N ILE A 339 -3.25 4.86 -21.34
CA ILE A 339 -2.12 4.63 -20.43
C ILE A 339 -1.05 3.85 -21.19
N ASP A 340 0.14 4.44 -21.36
CA ASP A 340 1.28 3.71 -21.93
C ASP A 340 2.08 2.99 -20.83
N GLN A 341 2.95 2.07 -21.23
CA GLN A 341 3.72 1.22 -20.33
C GLN A 341 5.16 1.09 -20.81
N LEU A 342 6.09 1.28 -19.89
CA LEU A 342 7.55 1.27 -20.10
C LEU A 342 8.28 0.26 -19.17
N GLY A 343 7.60 -0.30 -18.16
CA GLY A 343 8.06 -1.34 -17.24
C GLY A 343 7.73 -1.04 -15.77
N GLY A 344 7.71 -2.06 -14.90
CA GLY A 344 7.58 -1.88 -13.45
C GLY A 344 6.15 -1.78 -12.91
N GLY A 345 5.17 -2.32 -13.65
CA GLY A 345 3.74 -2.40 -13.30
C GLY A 345 2.88 -1.56 -14.25
N TRP A 346 1.63 -1.93 -14.55
CA TRP A 346 0.80 -1.18 -15.51
C TRP A 346 -0.61 -0.88 -14.99
N GLY A 347 -0.97 0.40 -14.91
CA GLY A 347 -2.28 0.80 -14.38
C GLY A 347 -2.41 2.28 -14.03
N PHE A 348 -3.53 2.61 -13.39
CA PHE A 348 -3.84 3.98 -13.00
C PHE A 348 -4.78 4.07 -11.78
N TYR A 349 -4.82 5.24 -11.16
CA TYR A 349 -5.83 5.69 -10.21
C TYR A 349 -6.70 6.77 -10.86
N PHE A 350 -8.00 6.76 -10.57
CA PHE A 350 -8.93 7.82 -10.93
C PHE A 350 -9.78 8.17 -9.71
N GLY A 351 -9.41 9.23 -9.00
CA GLY A 351 -10.06 9.67 -7.77
C GLY A 351 -10.98 10.87 -7.99
N LEU A 352 -12.22 10.81 -7.54
CA LEU A 352 -13.13 11.95 -7.43
C LEU A 352 -12.75 12.74 -6.17
N LYS A 353 -12.26 13.96 -6.36
CA LYS A 353 -11.91 14.82 -5.22
C LYS A 353 -13.19 15.27 -4.51
N PRO A 354 -13.19 15.29 -3.17
CA PRO A 354 -14.35 15.66 -2.35
C PRO A 354 -14.79 17.12 -2.50
#